data_AF-A0A956YQ65-F1
#
_entry.id   AF-A0A956YQ65-F1
#
_cell.length_a   1.000
_cell.length_b   1.000
_cell.length_c   1.000
_cell.angle_alpha   90.00
_cell.angle_beta   90.00
_cell.angle_gamma   90.00
#
_symmetry.space_group_name_H-M   'P 1'
#
loop_
_entity.id
_entity.type
_entity.pdbx_description
1 polymer ?
#
loop_
_entity_poly.entity_id
_entity_poly.type
_entity_poly.pdbx_seq_one_letter_code
_entity_poly.pdbx_strand_id
1 'polypeptide(L)'
;MLPSIEHIQFEENNERLKIVIPVKKRWGYFGLYSFMLLIWLGMAGYGLVFTWRMAFSGERFAFVFTVMLLGLLYLLYQLGKMVWQQWQYFAANREILFVHEEMLILRRPVSIFGRTAAFDRTHVTPYYYSEHHHCPAFDYGHQHVYFGHDLPTDPAVRLIGYLNARYHPHADEDDE
;
A
#
# COMPACT_ATOMS: atom_id res chain seq x y z
N MET A 1 -6.12 -12.50 -26.76
CA MET A 1 -4.81 -13.11 -26.40
C MET A 1 -4.18 -12.21 -25.34
N LEU A 2 -3.62 -12.76 -24.27
CA LEU A 2 -2.95 -11.98 -23.23
C LEU A 2 -1.64 -11.39 -23.79
N PRO A 3 -1.35 -10.10 -23.58
CA PRO A 3 -0.11 -9.51 -24.04
C PRO A 3 1.05 -10.07 -23.20
N SER A 4 2.12 -10.49 -23.86
CA SER A 4 3.40 -10.73 -23.19
C SER A 4 4.10 -9.38 -23.04
N ILE A 5 4.00 -8.78 -21.85
CA ILE A 5 4.71 -7.55 -21.50
C ILE A 5 5.90 -7.92 -20.62
N GLU A 6 7.07 -7.39 -20.97
CA GLU A 6 8.32 -7.71 -20.29
C GLU A 6 8.19 -7.51 -18.78
N HIS A 7 8.56 -8.56 -18.02
CA HIS A 7 8.51 -8.60 -16.56
C HIS A 7 7.10 -8.54 -15.92
N ILE A 8 6.00 -8.47 -16.67
CA ILE A 8 4.63 -8.52 -16.12
C ILE A 8 4.03 -9.90 -16.36
N GLN A 9 3.48 -10.52 -15.31
CA GLN A 9 2.78 -11.80 -15.45
C GLN A 9 1.27 -11.58 -15.43
N PHE A 10 0.60 -12.08 -16.46
CA PHE A 10 -0.86 -12.10 -16.56
C PHE A 10 -1.34 -13.52 -16.28
N GLU A 11 -2.20 -13.66 -15.28
CA GLU A 11 -2.94 -14.87 -14.98
C GLU A 11 -4.43 -14.56 -15.14
N GLU A 12 -5.05 -15.10 -16.19
CA GLU A 12 -6.47 -14.97 -16.44
C GLU A 12 -7.20 -16.21 -15.93
N ASN A 13 -8.20 -16.01 -15.09
CA ASN A 13 -9.15 -17.03 -14.66
C ASN A 13 -10.56 -16.57 -15.04
N ASN A 14 -11.52 -17.49 -15.14
CA ASN A 14 -12.88 -17.22 -15.62
C ASN A 14 -13.60 -16.06 -14.89
N GLU A 15 -13.18 -15.72 -13.67
CA GLU A 15 -13.80 -14.66 -12.85
C GLU A 15 -12.90 -13.42 -12.65
N ARG A 16 -11.62 -13.48 -13.01
CA ARG A 16 -10.67 -12.38 -12.71
C ARG A 16 -9.42 -12.38 -13.58
N LEU A 17 -8.94 -11.18 -13.87
CA LEU A 17 -7.61 -10.94 -14.40
C LEU A 17 -6.66 -10.60 -13.24
N LYS A 18 -5.58 -11.36 -13.10
CA LYS A 18 -4.51 -11.08 -12.13
C LYS A 18 -3.27 -10.63 -12.87
N ILE A 19 -2.76 -9.46 -12.51
CA ILE A 19 -1.58 -8.83 -13.11
C ILE A 19 -0.54 -8.72 -12.00
N VAL A 20 0.60 -9.40 -12.16
CA VAL A 20 1.72 -9.34 -11.21
C VAL A 20 2.80 -8.45 -11.79
N ILE A 21 3.07 -7.36 -11.08
CA ILE A 21 4.06 -6.35 -11.43
C ILE A 21 5.23 -6.44 -10.45
N PRO A 22 6.47 -6.64 -10.92
CA PRO A 22 7.64 -6.63 -10.06
C PRO A 22 7.94 -5.21 -9.61
N VAL A 23 8.29 -5.06 -8.33
CA VAL A 23 8.68 -3.78 -7.74
C VAL A 23 10.12 -3.90 -7.26
N LYS A 24 10.95 -2.91 -7.58
CA LYS A 24 12.35 -2.91 -7.13
C LYS A 24 12.40 -2.53 -5.67
N LYS A 25 13.00 -3.40 -4.87
CA LYS A 25 13.15 -3.14 -3.45
C LYS A 25 14.11 -1.98 -3.21
N ARG A 26 13.61 -0.89 -2.62
CA ARG A 26 14.44 0.23 -2.18
C ARG A 26 15.05 -0.07 -0.82
N TRP A 27 16.17 -0.80 -0.83
CA TRP A 27 16.86 -1.30 0.37
C TRP A 27 17.16 -0.21 1.41
N GLY A 28 17.51 1.01 0.99
CA GLY A 28 17.75 2.13 1.89
C GLY A 28 16.52 2.48 2.75
N TYR A 29 15.37 2.70 2.11
CA TYR A 29 14.12 2.97 2.83
C TYR A 29 13.65 1.76 3.64
N PHE A 30 13.77 0.55 3.10
CA PHE A 30 13.44 -0.66 3.83
C PHE A 30 14.27 -0.80 5.13
N GLY A 31 15.58 -0.54 5.07
CA GLY A 31 16.46 -0.55 6.24
C GLY A 31 16.08 0.53 7.26
N LEU A 32 15.85 1.76 6.80
CA LEU A 32 15.43 2.87 7.64
C LEU A 32 14.14 2.55 8.40
N TYR A 33 13.09 2.14 7.68
CA TYR A 33 11.81 1.81 8.31
C TYR A 33 11.89 0.56 9.20
N SER A 34 12.76 -0.41 8.88
CA SER A 34 12.99 -1.57 9.76
C SER A 34 13.62 -1.14 11.08
N PHE A 35 14.61 -0.25 11.03
CA PHE A 35 15.24 0.30 12.24
C PHE A 35 14.25 1.13 13.07
N MET A 36 13.46 2.00 12.44
CA MET A 36 12.40 2.76 13.11
C MET A 36 11.37 1.85 13.77
N LEU A 37 11.01 0.75 13.12
CA LEU A 37 10.05 -0.23 13.63
C LEU A 37 10.62 -0.98 14.85
N LEU A 38 11.91 -1.32 14.85
CA LEU A 38 12.58 -1.90 16.01
C LEU A 38 12.64 -0.93 17.20
N ILE A 39 13.01 0.33 16.96
CA ILE A 39 13.00 1.37 18.00
C ILE A 39 11.59 1.55 18.55
N TRP A 40 10.58 1.61 17.68
CA TRP A 40 9.19 1.72 18.08
C TRP A 40 8.75 0.54 18.95
N LEU A 41 9.06 -0.70 18.57
CA LEU A 41 8.76 -1.89 19.37
C LEU A 41 9.44 -1.83 20.75
N GLY A 42 10.69 -1.39 20.80
CA GLY A 42 11.43 -1.20 22.05
C GLY A 42 10.79 -0.16 22.96
N MET A 43 10.45 1.02 22.42
CA MET A 43 9.78 2.09 23.16
C MET A 43 8.38 1.69 23.61
N ALA A 44 7.61 0.98 22.77
CA ALA A 44 6.27 0.52 23.11
C ALA A 44 6.31 -0.53 24.22
N GLY A 45 7.23 -1.51 24.12
CA GLY A 45 7.43 -2.53 25.14
C GLY A 45 7.87 -1.92 26.48
N TYR A 46 8.87 -1.03 26.45
CA TYR A 46 9.32 -0.31 27.64
C TYR A 46 8.21 0.55 28.25
N GLY A 47 7.50 1.32 27.41
CA GLY A 47 6.40 2.18 27.84
C GLY A 47 5.27 1.41 28.52
N LEU A 48 4.92 0.23 28.01
CA LEU A 48 3.93 -0.66 28.63
C LEU A 48 4.39 -1.15 30.01
N VAL A 49 5.62 -1.66 30.10
CA VAL A 49 6.19 -2.14 31.38
C VAL A 49 6.29 -1.00 32.40
N PHE A 50 6.72 0.19 31.96
CA PHE A 50 6.83 1.37 32.81
C PHE A 50 5.46 1.83 33.32
N THR A 51 4.46 1.90 32.44
CA THR A 51 3.09 2.27 32.80
C THR A 51 2.48 1.29 33.79
N TRP A 52 2.70 -0.02 33.58
CA TRP A 52 2.27 -1.06 34.51
C TRP A 52 2.91 -0.86 35.89
N ARG A 53 4.23 -0.71 35.96
CA ARG A 53 4.93 -0.47 37.24
C ARG A 53 4.43 0.78 37.97
N MET A 54 4.19 1.87 37.23
CA MET A 54 3.70 3.12 37.82
C MET A 54 2.27 2.99 38.34
N ALA A 55 1.40 2.26 37.63
CA ALA A 55 0.02 2.05 38.08
C ALA A 55 -0.05 1.30 39.44
N PHE A 56 0.91 0.43 39.72
CA PHE A 56 0.99 -0.35 40.97
C PHE A 56 1.99 0.21 42.00
N SER A 57 2.55 1.41 41.80
CA SER A 57 3.57 1.97 42.71
C SER A 57 3.01 2.48 44.04
N GLY A 58 1.68 2.65 44.16
CA GLY A 58 1.02 3.15 45.37
C GLY A 58 1.25 4.64 45.65
N GLU A 59 1.84 5.38 44.71
CA GLU A 59 2.08 6.82 44.87
C GLU A 59 0.79 7.65 44.74
N ARG A 60 0.72 8.77 45.47
CA ARG A 60 -0.45 9.66 45.48
C ARG A 60 -0.81 10.21 44.09
N PHE A 61 0.18 10.37 43.21
CA PHE A 61 -0.01 10.89 41.85
C PHE A 61 0.01 9.79 40.78
N ALA A 62 0.05 8.51 41.17
CA ALA A 62 0.13 7.38 40.24
C ALA A 62 -0.98 7.41 39.19
N PHE A 63 -2.22 7.72 39.60
CA PHE A 63 -3.36 7.79 38.69
C PHE A 63 -3.17 8.82 37.57
N VAL A 64 -2.82 10.06 37.90
CA VAL A 64 -2.64 11.15 36.91
C VAL A 64 -1.48 10.82 35.97
N PHE A 65 -0.37 10.32 36.51
CA PHE A 65 0.78 9.89 35.71
C PHE A 65 0.43 8.73 34.77
N THR A 66 -0.31 7.72 35.24
CA THR A 66 -0.75 6.61 34.40
C THR A 66 -1.64 7.08 33.25
N VAL A 67 -2.59 7.99 33.50
CA VAL A 67 -3.43 8.57 32.43
C VAL A 67 -2.58 9.32 31.40
N MET A 68 -1.61 10.11 31.84
CA MET A 68 -0.68 10.82 30.95
C MET A 68 0.16 9.84 30.11
N LEU A 69 0.65 8.76 30.73
CA LEU A 69 1.41 7.70 30.04
C LEU A 69 0.55 6.93 29.03
N LEU A 70 -0.72 6.68 29.32
CA LEU A 70 -1.65 6.08 28.37
C LEU A 70 -1.86 6.99 27.15
N GLY A 71 -1.96 8.31 27.36
CA GLY A 71 -1.99 9.29 26.27
C GLY A 71 -0.74 9.24 25.40
N LEU A 72 0.45 9.18 26.03
CA LEU A 72 1.72 9.04 25.32
C LEU A 72 1.81 7.71 24.55
N LEU A 73 1.38 6.60 25.16
CA LEU A 73 1.33 5.29 24.52
C LEU A 73 0.38 5.27 23.32
N TYR A 74 -0.75 5.97 23.40
CA TYR A 74 -1.67 6.12 22.29
C TYR A 74 -1.05 6.90 21.12
N LEU A 75 -0.34 8.00 21.39
CA LEU A 75 0.41 8.73 20.36
C LEU A 75 1.51 7.86 19.75
N LEU A 76 2.24 7.12 20.59
CA LEU A 76 3.26 6.18 20.15
C LEU A 76 2.64 5.08 19.26
N TYR A 77 1.46 4.57 19.61
CA TYR A 77 0.73 3.60 18.80
C TYR A 77 0.37 4.14 17.41
N GLN A 78 -0.11 5.39 17.33
CA GLN A 78 -0.41 6.03 16.04
C GLN A 78 0.83 6.16 15.15
N LEU A 79 1.97 6.57 15.73
CA LEU A 79 3.25 6.61 15.02
C LEU A 79 3.68 5.20 14.56
N GLY A 80 3.51 4.20 15.41
CA GLY A 80 3.77 2.80 15.09
C GLY A 80 2.98 2.30 13.90
N LYS A 81 1.67 2.61 13.88
CA LYS A 81 0.79 2.28 12.77
C LYS A 81 1.29 2.87 11.45
N MET A 82 1.74 4.12 11.46
CA MET A 82 2.31 4.78 10.28
C MET A 82 3.61 4.12 9.83
N VAL A 83 4.56 3.90 10.75
CA VAL A 83 5.85 3.23 10.46
C VAL A 83 5.62 1.83 9.93
N TRP A 84 4.69 1.09 10.51
CA TRP A 84 4.30 -0.25 10.07
C TRP A 84 3.77 -0.25 8.64
N GLN A 85 2.87 0.66 8.29
CA GLN A 85 2.33 0.78 6.93
C GLN A 85 3.41 1.13 5.91
N GLN A 86 4.33 2.02 6.26
CA GLN A 86 5.46 2.39 5.39
C GLN A 86 6.45 1.22 5.25
N TRP A 87 6.76 0.53 6.34
CA TRP A 87 7.60 -0.65 6.30
C TRP A 87 7.03 -1.72 5.36
N GLN A 88 5.73 -2.00 5.45
CA GLN A 88 5.05 -2.92 4.53
C GLN A 88 5.12 -2.47 3.07
N TYR A 89 4.98 -1.16 2.82
CA TYR A 89 5.12 -0.60 1.48
C TYR A 89 6.50 -0.95 0.88
N PHE A 90 7.59 -0.69 1.62
CA PHE A 90 8.96 -0.91 1.13
C PHE A 90 9.44 -2.35 1.27
N ALA A 91 8.74 -3.19 2.04
CA ALA A 91 9.03 -4.61 2.17
C ALA A 91 8.47 -5.45 0.99
N ALA A 92 7.47 -4.94 0.28
CA ALA A 92 6.86 -5.64 -0.85
C ALA A 92 7.80 -5.67 -2.06
N ASN A 93 7.97 -6.85 -2.65
CA ASN A 93 8.80 -7.06 -3.84
C ASN A 93 7.97 -7.13 -5.14
N ARG A 94 6.65 -7.09 -5.01
CA ARG A 94 5.71 -7.16 -6.13
C ARG A 94 4.41 -6.47 -5.76
N GLU A 95 3.74 -5.98 -6.76
CA GLU A 95 2.36 -5.52 -6.74
C GLU A 95 1.51 -6.48 -7.53
N ILE A 96 0.31 -6.76 -7.04
CA ILE A 96 -0.65 -7.63 -7.71
C ILE A 96 -1.93 -6.84 -7.87
N LEU A 97 -2.31 -6.60 -9.11
CA LEU A 97 -3.59 -5.99 -9.46
C LEU A 97 -4.55 -7.12 -9.85
N PHE A 98 -5.64 -7.26 -9.10
CA PHE A 98 -6.74 -8.14 -9.46
C PHE A 98 -7.87 -7.28 -10.01
N VAL A 99 -8.27 -7.55 -11.24
CA VAL A 99 -9.42 -6.92 -11.88
C VAL A 99 -10.54 -7.95 -11.95
N HIS A 100 -11.56 -7.75 -11.14
CA HIS A 100 -12.83 -8.48 -11.20
C HIS A 100 -13.86 -7.66 -11.99
N GLU A 101 -15.03 -8.25 -12.25
CA GLU A 101 -16.12 -7.59 -12.97
C GLU A 101 -16.66 -6.35 -12.22
N GLU A 102 -16.75 -6.41 -10.89
CA GLU A 102 -17.28 -5.33 -10.05
C GLU A 102 -16.20 -4.58 -9.27
N MET A 103 -15.07 -5.22 -9.00
CA MET A 103 -14.06 -4.70 -8.06
C MET A 103 -12.64 -4.77 -8.60
N LEU A 104 -11.83 -3.80 -8.20
CA LEU A 104 -10.42 -3.72 -8.48
C LEU A 104 -9.64 -3.79 -7.18
N ILE A 105 -8.76 -4.79 -7.04
CA ILE A 105 -7.98 -4.99 -5.82
C ILE A 105 -6.50 -4.80 -6.15
N LEU A 106 -5.88 -3.81 -5.53
CA LEU A 106 -4.43 -3.63 -5.54
C LEU A 106 -3.82 -4.22 -4.27
N ARG A 107 -2.99 -5.24 -4.41
CA ARG A 107 -2.35 -5.96 -3.29
C ARG A 107 -0.84 -5.88 -3.37
N ARG A 108 -0.21 -5.45 -2.27
CA ARG A 108 1.24 -5.46 -2.02
C ARG A 108 1.57 -6.54 -0.99
N PRO A 109 1.84 -7.79 -1.40
CA PRO A 109 2.11 -8.87 -0.46
C PRO A 109 3.42 -8.68 0.29
N VAL A 110 3.33 -8.73 1.62
CA VAL A 110 4.46 -8.89 2.55
C VAL A 110 4.12 -10.05 3.46
N SER A 111 4.35 -11.28 2.98
CA SER A 111 3.87 -12.50 3.65
C SER A 111 2.36 -12.41 3.98
N ILE A 112 1.95 -12.67 5.23
CA ILE A 112 0.56 -12.65 5.73
C ILE A 112 0.03 -11.23 5.95
N PHE A 113 0.90 -10.22 6.11
CA PHE A 113 0.51 -8.86 6.51
C PHE A 113 0.47 -7.85 5.34
N GLY A 114 0.43 -8.30 4.09
CA GLY A 114 0.46 -7.41 2.92
C GLY A 114 -0.64 -6.36 2.92
N ARG A 115 -0.33 -5.17 2.39
CA ARG A 115 -1.31 -4.08 2.22
C ARG A 115 -2.23 -4.43 1.05
N THR A 116 -3.53 -4.32 1.26
CA THR A 116 -4.55 -4.56 0.24
C THR A 116 -5.47 -3.36 0.18
N ALA A 117 -5.72 -2.84 -1.01
CA ALA A 117 -6.70 -1.80 -1.28
C ALA A 117 -7.70 -2.37 -2.30
N ALA A 118 -8.99 -2.16 -2.06
CA ALA A 118 -10.06 -2.56 -2.95
C ALA A 118 -10.85 -1.33 -3.35
N PHE A 119 -11.22 -1.25 -4.62
CA PHE A 119 -11.91 -0.15 -5.26
C PHE A 119 -13.08 -0.72 -6.06
N ASP A 120 -14.19 -0.01 -6.10
CA ASP A 120 -15.31 -0.35 -6.97
C ASP A 120 -14.96 0.08 -8.41
N ARG A 121 -15.05 -0.85 -9.37
CA ARG A 121 -14.66 -0.60 -10.76
C ARG A 121 -15.50 0.49 -11.43
N THR A 122 -16.76 0.64 -11.01
CA THR A 122 -17.68 1.64 -11.59
C THR A 122 -17.23 3.08 -11.38
N HIS A 123 -16.38 3.34 -10.39
CA HIS A 123 -15.86 4.66 -10.04
C HIS A 123 -14.38 4.84 -10.39
N VAL A 124 -13.77 3.85 -11.05
CA VAL A 124 -12.39 3.91 -11.50
C VAL A 124 -12.34 4.61 -12.86
N THR A 125 -11.53 5.66 -12.96
CA THR A 125 -11.29 6.33 -14.24
C THR A 125 -10.38 5.48 -15.13
N PRO A 126 -10.34 5.76 -16.45
CA PRO A 126 -9.37 5.14 -17.35
C PRO A 126 -7.95 5.27 -16.81
N TYR A 127 -7.15 4.23 -17.01
CA TYR A 127 -5.78 4.18 -16.55
C TYR A 127 -4.95 5.18 -17.37
N TYR A 128 -4.05 5.89 -16.70
CA TYR A 128 -3.18 6.88 -17.34
C TYR A 128 -1.75 6.75 -16.83
N TYR A 129 -0.81 7.33 -17.56
CA TYR A 129 0.59 7.40 -17.13
C TYR A 129 0.83 8.70 -16.37
N SER A 130 1.19 8.61 -15.09
CA SER A 130 1.54 9.80 -14.31
C SER A 130 2.96 10.23 -14.64
N GLU A 131 3.13 11.34 -15.35
CA GLU A 131 4.45 11.90 -15.65
C GLU A 131 5.22 12.28 -14.39
N HIS A 132 4.53 12.78 -13.36
CA HIS A 132 5.16 13.19 -12.11
C HIS A 132 5.73 12.00 -11.32
N HIS A 133 5.05 10.86 -11.33
CA HIS A 133 5.45 9.68 -10.54
C HIS A 133 6.09 8.58 -11.40
N HIS A 134 6.20 8.81 -12.71
CA HIS A 134 6.72 7.89 -13.72
C HIS A 134 6.10 6.50 -13.67
N CYS A 135 4.80 6.40 -13.38
CA CYS A 135 4.13 5.12 -13.16
C CYS A 135 2.67 5.14 -13.64
N PRO A 136 2.09 3.96 -13.93
CA PRO A 136 0.66 3.81 -14.13
C PRO A 136 -0.17 4.28 -12.93
N ALA A 137 -1.28 4.95 -13.23
CA ALA A 137 -2.22 5.43 -12.24
C ALA A 137 -3.66 5.31 -12.75
N PHE A 138 -4.60 5.36 -11.80
CA PHE A 138 -6.02 5.57 -12.06
C PHE A 138 -6.60 6.39 -10.90
N ASP A 139 -7.71 7.06 -11.15
CA ASP A 139 -8.40 7.84 -10.12
C ASP A 139 -9.62 7.08 -9.60
N TYR A 140 -9.82 7.19 -8.29
CA TYR A 140 -11.01 6.73 -7.60
C TYR A 140 -11.60 7.91 -6.84
N GLY A 141 -12.59 8.58 -7.45
CA GLY A 141 -13.10 9.86 -6.94
C GLY A 141 -12.01 10.92 -6.89
N HIS A 142 -11.63 11.36 -5.68
CA HIS A 142 -10.55 12.34 -5.47
C HIS A 142 -9.19 11.72 -5.15
N GLN A 143 -9.09 10.39 -5.15
CA GLN A 143 -7.87 9.69 -4.77
C GLN A 143 -7.13 9.17 -6.01
N HIS A 144 -5.93 9.68 -6.25
CA HIS A 144 -5.00 9.13 -7.23
C HIS A 144 -4.36 7.84 -6.70
N VAL A 145 -4.52 6.73 -7.44
CA VAL A 145 -3.97 5.43 -7.09
C VAL A 145 -2.84 5.07 -8.04
N TYR A 146 -1.62 5.09 -7.51
CA TYR A 146 -0.40 4.78 -8.25
C TYR A 146 0.04 3.32 -8.06
N PHE A 147 0.39 2.65 -9.16
CA PHE A 147 0.86 1.28 -9.17
C PHE A 147 2.02 1.09 -10.14
N GLY A 148 2.83 0.05 -9.95
CA GLY A 148 3.94 -0.27 -10.83
C GLY A 148 5.04 0.80 -10.89
N HIS A 149 5.44 1.34 -9.74
CA HIS A 149 6.39 2.48 -9.67
C HIS A 149 7.75 2.26 -10.33
N ASP A 150 8.18 1.01 -10.48
CA ASP A 150 9.48 0.67 -11.06
C ASP A 150 9.35 0.02 -12.45
N LEU A 151 8.15 0.06 -13.05
CA LEU A 151 7.95 -0.37 -14.43
C LEU A 151 8.64 0.63 -15.38
N PRO A 152 9.39 0.16 -16.38
CA PRO A 152 9.84 1.03 -17.45
C PRO A 152 8.64 1.61 -18.21
N THR A 153 8.79 2.82 -18.77
CA THR A 153 7.71 3.57 -19.41
C THR A 153 7.01 2.79 -20.52
N ASP A 154 7.76 2.08 -21.36
CA ASP A 154 7.20 1.31 -22.47
C ASP A 154 6.28 0.15 -22.01
N PRO A 155 6.73 -0.77 -21.12
CA PRO A 155 5.86 -1.73 -20.43
C PRO A 155 4.65 -1.11 -19.73
N ALA A 156 4.83 0.04 -19.07
CA ALA A 156 3.76 0.75 -18.38
C ALA A 156 2.67 1.24 -19.35
N VAL A 157 3.06 1.89 -20.45
CA VAL A 157 2.12 2.39 -21.47
C VAL A 157 1.40 1.24 -22.17
N ARG A 158 2.10 0.14 -22.49
CA ARG A 158 1.46 -1.05 -23.06
C ARG A 158 0.44 -1.68 -22.10
N LEU A 159 0.76 -1.71 -20.80
CA LEU A 159 -0.16 -2.20 -19.77
C LEU A 159 -1.42 -1.32 -19.69
N ILE A 160 -1.23 0.01 -19.68
CA ILE A 160 -2.32 0.98 -19.67
C ILE A 160 -3.22 0.80 -20.90
N GLY A 161 -2.62 0.74 -22.10
CA GLY A 161 -3.36 0.55 -23.35
C GLY A 161 -4.16 -0.75 -23.35
N TYR A 162 -3.58 -1.84 -22.84
CA TYR A 162 -4.30 -3.12 -22.69
C TYR A 162 -5.48 -3.02 -21.70
N LEU A 163 -5.26 -2.37 -20.56
CA LEU A 163 -6.28 -2.21 -19.53
C LEU A 163 -7.44 -1.32 -20.01
N ASN A 164 -7.13 -0.20 -20.66
CA ASN A 164 -8.14 0.70 -21.23
C ASN A 164 -8.91 0.03 -22.37
N ALA A 165 -8.23 -0.60 -23.32
CA ALA A 165 -8.90 -1.29 -24.43
C ALA A 165 -9.85 -2.40 -23.94
N ARG A 166 -9.54 -3.03 -22.79
CA ARG A 166 -10.35 -4.11 -22.22
C ARG A 166 -11.48 -3.62 -21.31
N TYR A 167 -11.24 -2.61 -20.49
CA TYR A 167 -12.15 -2.22 -19.40
C TYR A 167 -12.78 -0.84 -19.59
N HIS A 168 -12.20 0.01 -20.45
CA HIS A 168 -12.66 1.36 -20.78
C HIS A 168 -12.61 1.59 -22.31
N PRO A 169 -13.25 0.74 -23.15
CA PRO A 169 -13.10 0.78 -24.60
C PRO A 169 -13.67 2.05 -25.26
N HIS A 170 -14.57 2.77 -24.58
CA HIS A 170 -15.22 3.99 -25.06
C HIS A 170 -14.64 5.28 -24.47
N ALA A 171 -13.59 5.18 -23.63
CA ALA A 171 -13.05 6.35 -22.95
C ALA A 171 -12.46 7.40 -23.91
N ASP A 172 -11.99 6.98 -25.09
CA ASP A 172 -11.46 7.89 -26.10
C ASP A 172 -12.57 8.60 -26.91
N GLU A 173 -13.84 8.17 -26.82
CA GLU A 173 -14.97 8.75 -27.57
C GLU A 173 -15.62 9.95 -26.87
N ASP A 174 -15.39 10.12 -25.56
CA ASP A 174 -16.03 11.18 -24.75
C ASP A 174 -15.20 12.49 -24.68
N ASP A 175 -13.98 12.50 -25.23
CA ASP A 175 -13.05 13.65 -25.22
C ASP A 175 -13.02 14.46 -26.56
N GLU A 176 -13.91 14.16 -27.53
CA GLU A 176 -14.17 14.96 -28.75
C GLU A 176 -15.46 15.80 -28.67
#